data_AF-A0A945ABZ5-F1
#
_entry.id   AF-A0A945ABZ5-F1
#
_cell.length_a   1.000
_cell.length_b   1.000
_cell.length_c   1.000
_cell.angle_alpha   90.00
_cell.angle_beta   90.00
_cell.angle_gamma   90.00
#
_symmetry.space_group_name_H-M   'P 1'
#
loop_
_entity.id
_entity.type
_entity.pdbx_description
1 polymer ?
#
loop_
_entity_poly.entity_id
_entity_poly.type
_entity_poly.pdbx_seq_one_letter_code
_entity_poly.pdbx_strand_id
1 'polypeptide(L)'
;MSKYVQYYGVDTPPSEQVKLNAGPVSVLFEPELGFLRYIKLGDREILRGVYVAVRDHNWGTVAPKVDNVNVESSDDGFVLTFDVACVVRDIDFFWQGRITGDVNGTVVYKMDGEARSTFMRNRIGFCVLHAPSECAGDPCVIEKADGGKQEGHFPSDISPHQPFMDMKAITHEVMPGVSARVAFEGDVFEMEDQRNWTDASYKTYCTPLGLPFPVEVKKGEKIQQSVTISLEGDVSGVKGRDGADAITFQATGNAAVLLPEIGVGLASHGQVLSDVELSRLRVLNLAHLRVDLRLSSEGWRGALDRAIQEATALDLKLEIALYVSDNAQAELNALGEALSETTPNVVRWFIFHEGEKSTSAGWVTLAREVLKKYDT
;
A
#
# COMPACT_ATOMS: atom_id res chain seq x y z
N MET A 1 2.46 -22.16 20.04
CA MET A 1 1.95 -21.15 19.10
C MET A 1 1.41 -21.92 17.89
N SER A 2 0.15 -21.72 17.49
CA SER A 2 -0.42 -22.45 16.35
C SER A 2 0.27 -22.02 15.04
N LYS A 3 0.12 -22.81 13.97
CA LYS A 3 0.57 -22.40 12.64
C LYS A 3 -0.08 -21.08 12.19
N TYR A 4 -1.30 -20.79 12.65
CA TYR A 4 -2.01 -19.57 12.31
C TYR A 4 -1.40 -18.36 13.00
N VAL A 5 -1.05 -18.45 14.29
CA VAL A 5 -0.33 -17.37 14.96
C VAL A 5 1.05 -17.16 14.36
N GLN A 6 1.74 -18.23 13.95
CA GLN A 6 3.04 -18.12 13.28
C GLN A 6 2.95 -17.43 11.90
N TYR A 7 1.90 -17.70 11.13
CA TYR A 7 1.78 -17.20 9.74
C TYR A 7 1.01 -15.88 9.63
N TYR A 8 0.04 -15.65 10.54
CA TYR A 8 -0.92 -14.54 10.46
C TYR A 8 -0.95 -13.69 11.74
N GLY A 9 -0.20 -14.04 12.79
CA GLY A 9 -0.18 -13.32 14.06
C GLY A 9 -1.43 -13.51 14.94
N VAL A 10 -2.43 -14.24 14.45
CA VAL A 10 -3.70 -14.52 15.14
C VAL A 10 -4.05 -16.00 15.06
N ASP A 11 -4.73 -16.52 16.09
CA ASP A 11 -5.11 -17.95 16.14
C ASP A 11 -6.45 -18.24 15.46
N THR A 12 -6.63 -17.65 14.27
CA THR A 12 -7.83 -17.81 13.44
C THR A 12 -7.39 -18.38 12.09
N PRO A 13 -8.04 -19.44 11.58
CA PRO A 13 -7.76 -19.92 10.24
C PRO A 13 -8.04 -18.82 9.20
N PRO A 14 -7.31 -18.79 8.07
CA PRO A 14 -7.63 -17.90 6.97
C PRO A 14 -9.00 -18.27 6.38
N SER A 15 -9.64 -17.29 5.74
CA SER A 15 -10.92 -17.45 5.06
C SER A 15 -10.87 -18.58 4.04
N GLU A 16 -11.98 -19.30 3.91
CA GLU A 16 -12.10 -20.39 2.93
C GLU A 16 -11.95 -19.84 1.51
N GLN A 17 -11.27 -20.60 0.64
CA GLN A 17 -11.03 -20.21 -0.75
C GLN A 17 -11.63 -21.26 -1.68
N VAL A 18 -12.36 -20.79 -2.69
CA VAL A 18 -13.00 -21.63 -3.70
C VAL A 18 -12.13 -21.62 -4.96
N LYS A 19 -11.64 -22.80 -5.38
CA LYS A 19 -10.91 -22.95 -6.64
C LYS A 19 -11.89 -23.09 -7.81
N LEU A 20 -11.68 -22.30 -8.86
CA LEU A 20 -12.49 -22.28 -10.07
C LEU A 20 -11.59 -22.31 -11.31
N ASN A 21 -12.11 -22.83 -12.43
CA ASN A 21 -11.39 -22.89 -13.70
C ASN A 21 -12.20 -22.24 -14.82
N ALA A 22 -11.52 -21.44 -15.65
CA ALA A 22 -11.97 -20.93 -16.93
C ALA A 22 -11.04 -21.54 -17.98
N GLY A 23 -11.43 -22.63 -18.63
CA GLY A 23 -10.55 -23.39 -19.51
C GLY A 23 -9.18 -23.67 -18.88
N PRO A 24 -8.06 -23.16 -19.44
CA PRO A 24 -6.71 -23.35 -18.89
C PRO A 24 -6.35 -22.41 -17.72
N VAL A 25 -7.20 -21.45 -17.39
CA VAL A 25 -6.98 -20.46 -16.33
C VAL A 25 -7.61 -20.92 -15.03
N SER A 26 -6.81 -21.01 -13.97
CA SER A 26 -7.31 -21.28 -12.62
C SER A 26 -7.37 -20.00 -11.78
N VAL A 27 -8.36 -19.91 -10.90
CA VAL A 27 -8.59 -18.76 -10.01
C VAL A 27 -8.96 -19.25 -8.62
N LEU A 28 -8.52 -18.53 -7.58
CA LEU A 28 -9.01 -18.70 -6.21
C LEU A 28 -9.94 -17.54 -5.86
N PHE A 29 -11.17 -17.85 -5.48
CA PHE A 29 -12.15 -16.88 -4.98
C PHE A 29 -12.21 -16.91 -3.46
N GLU A 30 -12.13 -15.76 -2.81
CA GLU A 30 -12.29 -15.59 -1.37
C GLU A 30 -13.69 -15.00 -1.08
N PRO A 31 -14.68 -15.83 -0.66
CA PRO A 31 -16.07 -15.40 -0.52
C PRO A 31 -16.28 -14.29 0.49
N GLU A 32 -15.49 -14.24 1.57
CA GLU A 32 -15.64 -13.21 2.60
C GLU A 32 -15.30 -11.80 2.10
N LEU A 33 -14.49 -11.68 1.05
CA LEU A 33 -14.01 -10.40 0.52
C LEU A 33 -14.49 -10.12 -0.92
N GLY A 34 -15.07 -11.09 -1.61
CA GLY A 34 -15.36 -10.98 -3.03
C GLY A 34 -14.08 -10.84 -3.85
N PHE A 35 -12.98 -11.48 -3.42
CA PHE A 35 -11.65 -11.25 -3.97
C PHE A 35 -11.24 -12.42 -4.86
N LEU A 36 -10.88 -12.16 -6.13
CA LEU A 36 -10.13 -13.12 -6.94
C LEU A 36 -8.64 -13.03 -6.62
N ARG A 37 -8.02 -14.16 -6.32
CA ARG A 37 -6.60 -14.30 -6.04
C ARG A 37 -5.96 -15.31 -6.98
N TYR A 38 -4.68 -15.12 -7.24
CA TYR A 38 -3.84 -16.09 -7.93
C TYR A 38 -4.46 -16.56 -9.25
N ILE A 39 -4.78 -15.61 -10.14
CA ILE A 39 -5.29 -15.90 -11.47
C ILE A 39 -4.10 -16.43 -12.28
N LYS A 40 -4.12 -17.71 -12.65
CA LYS A 40 -2.95 -18.42 -13.17
C LYS A 40 -3.22 -19.12 -14.49
N LEU A 41 -2.21 -19.12 -15.35
CA LEU A 41 -2.10 -20.01 -16.50
C LEU A 41 -1.02 -21.06 -16.17
N GLY A 42 -1.44 -22.30 -15.92
CA GLY A 42 -0.55 -23.32 -15.36
C GLY A 42 0.01 -22.88 -14.00
N ASP A 43 1.34 -22.78 -13.88
CA ASP A 43 2.03 -22.36 -12.66
C ASP A 43 2.32 -20.85 -12.60
N ARG A 44 2.10 -20.09 -13.69
CA ARG A 44 2.45 -18.67 -13.82
C ARG A 44 1.27 -17.77 -13.41
N GLU A 45 1.51 -16.76 -12.57
CA GLU A 45 0.46 -15.77 -12.26
C GLU A 45 0.24 -14.82 -13.44
N ILE A 46 -0.96 -14.82 -14.00
CA ILE A 46 -1.42 -13.74 -14.89
C ILE A 46 -1.61 -12.46 -14.05
N LEU A 47 -2.31 -12.62 -12.93
CA LEU A 47 -2.58 -11.58 -11.93
C LEU A 47 -2.54 -12.19 -10.54
N ARG A 48 -1.98 -11.43 -9.59
CA ARG A 48 -2.00 -11.76 -8.17
C ARG A 48 -3.40 -11.64 -7.58
N GLY A 49 -4.19 -10.68 -8.05
CA GLY A 49 -5.59 -10.59 -7.65
C GLY A 49 -6.40 -9.43 -8.21
N VAL A 50 -7.72 -9.52 -8.09
CA VAL A 50 -8.69 -8.50 -8.50
C VAL A 50 -9.77 -8.34 -7.43
N TYR A 51 -9.96 -7.12 -6.92
CA TYR A 51 -10.96 -6.80 -5.90
C TYR A 51 -11.51 -5.38 -6.07
N VAL A 52 -12.64 -5.09 -5.43
CA VAL A 52 -13.23 -3.75 -5.37
C VAL A 52 -12.87 -3.10 -4.03
N ALA A 53 -12.42 -1.85 -4.07
CA ALA A 53 -12.14 -1.05 -2.87
C ALA A 53 -13.12 0.13 -2.75
N VAL A 54 -13.71 0.29 -1.56
CA VAL A 54 -14.45 1.50 -1.16
C VAL A 54 -13.60 2.22 -0.11
N ARG A 55 -13.20 3.45 -0.40
CA ARG A 55 -12.31 4.28 0.44
C ARG A 55 -12.98 5.59 0.78
N ASP A 56 -13.04 5.88 2.08
CA ASP A 56 -13.54 7.15 2.59
C ASP A 56 -12.60 8.33 2.28
N HIS A 57 -13.00 9.53 2.70
CA HIS A 57 -12.24 10.77 2.52
C HIS A 57 -10.85 10.78 3.19
N ASN A 58 -10.58 9.86 4.13
CA ASN A 58 -9.29 9.71 4.81
C ASN A 58 -8.51 8.47 4.31
N TRP A 59 -8.86 7.91 3.15
CA TRP A 59 -8.25 6.69 2.60
C TRP A 59 -8.49 5.41 3.43
N GLY A 60 -9.41 5.44 4.40
CA GLY A 60 -9.82 4.25 5.15
C GLY A 60 -10.60 3.28 4.26
N THR A 61 -10.25 2.00 4.26
CA THR A 61 -11.03 0.96 3.58
C THR A 61 -12.30 0.67 4.34
N VAL A 62 -13.45 0.79 3.67
CA VAL A 62 -14.70 0.28 4.19
C VAL A 62 -14.71 -1.23 4.01
N ALA A 63 -14.79 -1.98 5.11
CA ALA A 63 -14.80 -3.44 5.06
C ALA A 63 -16.05 -3.92 4.28
N PRO A 64 -15.88 -4.79 3.27
CA PRO A 64 -17.01 -5.36 2.56
C PRO A 64 -17.71 -6.39 3.45
N LYS A 65 -19.04 -6.40 3.43
CA LYS A 65 -19.84 -7.51 3.92
C LYS A 65 -20.44 -8.23 2.72
N VAL A 66 -19.87 -9.37 2.36
CA VAL A 66 -20.33 -10.21 1.24
C VAL A 66 -21.45 -11.14 1.74
N ASP A 67 -22.49 -11.28 0.94
CA ASP A 67 -23.63 -12.17 1.18
C ASP A 67 -24.18 -12.73 -0.15
N ASN A 68 -25.13 -13.65 -0.08
CA ASN A 68 -25.82 -14.23 -1.23
C ASN A 68 -24.87 -14.80 -2.31
N VAL A 69 -23.75 -15.42 -1.87
CA VAL A 69 -22.78 -16.03 -2.77
C VAL A 69 -23.40 -17.25 -3.45
N ASN A 70 -23.53 -17.21 -4.77
CA ASN A 70 -23.92 -18.32 -5.62
C ASN A 70 -22.77 -18.67 -6.57
N VAL A 71 -22.44 -19.96 -6.66
CA VAL A 71 -21.37 -20.48 -7.49
C VAL A 71 -21.91 -21.62 -8.35
N GLU A 72 -21.91 -21.38 -9.65
CA GLU A 72 -22.23 -22.39 -10.67
C GLU A 72 -20.94 -22.68 -11.45
N SER A 73 -20.39 -23.89 -11.33
CA SER A 73 -19.12 -24.27 -11.96
C SER A 73 -19.21 -25.58 -12.73
N SER A 74 -18.57 -25.64 -13.89
CA SER A 74 -18.20 -26.85 -14.63
C SER A 74 -16.69 -27.08 -14.53
N ASP A 75 -16.18 -28.08 -15.25
CA ASP A 75 -14.74 -28.38 -15.31
C ASP A 75 -13.93 -27.24 -15.96
N ASP A 76 -14.55 -26.49 -16.88
CA ASP A 76 -13.92 -25.52 -17.79
C ASP A 76 -14.57 -24.12 -17.78
N GLY A 77 -15.51 -23.87 -16.89
CA GLY A 77 -16.19 -22.58 -16.80
C GLY A 77 -16.92 -22.38 -15.49
N PHE A 78 -17.28 -21.13 -15.21
CA PHE A 78 -18.06 -20.79 -14.02
C PHE A 78 -18.84 -19.49 -14.18
N VAL A 79 -19.91 -19.38 -13.41
CA VAL A 79 -20.64 -18.15 -13.14
C VAL A 79 -20.78 -18.01 -11.63
N LEU A 80 -20.39 -16.85 -11.12
CA LEU A 80 -20.41 -16.54 -9.70
C LEU A 80 -21.08 -15.18 -9.50
N THR A 81 -22.00 -15.11 -8.54
CA THR A 81 -22.71 -13.88 -8.19
C THR A 81 -22.76 -13.72 -6.68
N PHE A 82 -22.73 -12.49 -6.20
CA PHE A 82 -22.84 -12.17 -4.77
C PHE A 82 -23.23 -10.70 -4.58
N ASP A 83 -23.72 -10.39 -3.40
CA ASP A 83 -24.06 -9.04 -2.98
C ASP A 83 -23.04 -8.54 -1.97
N VAL A 84 -22.73 -7.25 -1.99
CA VAL A 84 -21.79 -6.63 -1.06
C VAL A 84 -22.35 -5.34 -0.50
N ALA A 85 -22.34 -5.24 0.83
CA ALA A 85 -22.62 -4.01 1.55
C ALA A 85 -21.33 -3.43 2.15
N CYS A 86 -21.00 -2.19 1.79
CA CYS A 86 -19.90 -1.41 2.38
C CYS A 86 -20.52 -0.29 3.21
N VAL A 87 -20.61 -0.49 4.54
CA VAL A 87 -21.28 0.44 5.44
C VAL A 87 -20.36 0.88 6.57
N VAL A 88 -20.08 2.19 6.66
CA VAL A 88 -19.38 2.79 7.80
C VAL A 88 -19.72 4.28 7.91
N ARG A 89 -20.11 4.75 9.09
CA ARG A 89 -20.50 6.15 9.33
C ARG A 89 -21.58 6.62 8.34
N ASP A 90 -21.26 7.60 7.51
CA ASP A 90 -22.12 8.17 6.47
C ASP A 90 -22.14 7.35 5.17
N ILE A 91 -21.19 6.43 4.98
CA ILE A 91 -21.09 5.58 3.79
C ILE A 91 -22.07 4.41 3.93
N ASP A 92 -23.00 4.32 2.98
CA ASP A 92 -23.81 3.14 2.68
C ASP A 92 -23.75 2.93 1.16
N PHE A 93 -22.84 2.06 0.73
CA PHE A 93 -22.66 1.71 -0.67
C PHE A 93 -22.91 0.21 -0.85
N PHE A 94 -23.82 -0.13 -1.74
CA PHE A 94 -24.16 -1.51 -2.06
C PHE A 94 -23.78 -1.82 -3.49
N TRP A 95 -23.27 -3.02 -3.74
CA TRP A 95 -23.01 -3.46 -5.10
C TRP A 95 -23.18 -4.96 -5.27
N GLN A 96 -23.45 -5.35 -6.50
CA GLN A 96 -23.56 -6.74 -6.91
C GLN A 96 -22.32 -7.12 -7.70
N GLY A 97 -21.67 -8.20 -7.28
CA GLY A 97 -20.55 -8.80 -7.97
C GLY A 97 -21.03 -9.88 -8.92
N ARG A 98 -20.50 -9.89 -10.14
CA ARG A 98 -20.67 -11.01 -11.07
C ARG A 98 -19.34 -11.37 -11.71
N ILE A 99 -18.94 -12.63 -11.59
CA ILE A 99 -17.70 -13.16 -12.14
C ILE A 99 -18.03 -14.31 -13.07
N THR A 100 -17.44 -14.32 -14.26
CA THR A 100 -17.56 -15.44 -15.19
C THR A 100 -16.21 -15.88 -15.70
N GLY A 101 -16.05 -17.18 -15.82
CA GLY A 101 -14.97 -17.84 -16.54
C GLY A 101 -15.51 -18.66 -17.70
N ASP A 102 -14.93 -18.50 -18.88
CA ASP A 102 -15.27 -19.32 -20.04
C ASP A 102 -14.18 -20.34 -20.43
N VAL A 103 -14.53 -21.24 -21.34
CA VAL A 103 -13.65 -22.32 -21.83
C VAL A 103 -12.38 -21.82 -22.53
N ASN A 104 -12.35 -20.56 -22.97
CA ASN A 104 -11.17 -19.96 -23.61
C ASN A 104 -10.19 -19.36 -22.60
N GLY A 105 -10.51 -19.40 -21.30
CA GLY A 105 -9.73 -18.74 -20.26
C GLY A 105 -10.04 -17.26 -20.09
N THR A 106 -11.16 -16.78 -20.65
CA THR A 106 -11.61 -15.41 -20.39
C THR A 106 -12.26 -15.34 -19.02
N VAL A 107 -11.76 -14.45 -18.16
CA VAL A 107 -12.36 -14.15 -16.85
C VAL A 107 -12.87 -12.71 -16.85
N VAL A 108 -14.14 -12.51 -16.53
CA VAL A 108 -14.77 -11.19 -16.44
C VAL A 108 -15.30 -10.98 -15.03
N TYR A 109 -14.86 -9.92 -14.37
CA TYR A 109 -15.36 -9.50 -13.05
C TYR A 109 -16.07 -8.15 -13.19
N LYS A 110 -17.39 -8.14 -12.98
CA LYS A 110 -18.25 -6.95 -12.99
C LYS A 110 -18.68 -6.55 -11.58
N MET A 111 -18.76 -5.24 -11.36
CA MET A 111 -19.36 -4.61 -10.20
C MET A 111 -20.47 -3.67 -10.67
N ASP A 112 -21.67 -3.83 -10.13
CA ASP A 112 -22.81 -2.93 -10.34
C ASP A 112 -23.25 -2.36 -8.99
N GLY A 113 -22.89 -1.11 -8.72
CA GLY A 113 -23.06 -0.47 -7.42
C GLY A 113 -23.98 0.74 -7.42
N GLU A 114 -24.57 1.00 -6.26
CA GLU A 114 -25.44 2.13 -5.97
C GLU A 114 -25.14 2.70 -4.57
N ALA A 115 -25.03 4.02 -4.50
CA ALA A 115 -24.94 4.74 -3.23
C ALA A 115 -26.33 4.86 -2.58
N ARG A 116 -26.51 4.25 -1.41
CA ARG A 116 -27.77 4.30 -0.64
C ARG A 116 -27.84 5.51 0.29
N SER A 117 -26.71 6.16 0.54
CA SER A 117 -26.56 7.46 1.22
C SER A 117 -25.71 8.43 0.38
N THR A 118 -25.66 9.70 0.78
CA THR A 118 -24.70 10.69 0.24
C THR A 118 -23.49 10.74 1.15
N PHE A 119 -22.27 10.65 0.58
CA PHE A 119 -21.01 10.63 1.34
C PHE A 119 -19.82 11.11 0.51
N MET A 120 -18.68 11.34 1.18
CA MET A 120 -17.41 11.71 0.53
C MET A 120 -16.51 10.48 0.33
N ARG A 121 -15.97 10.29 -0.88
CA ARG A 121 -15.03 9.20 -1.20
C ARG A 121 -13.68 9.72 -1.69
N ASN A 122 -12.63 8.92 -1.47
CA ASN A 122 -11.41 9.00 -2.27
C ASN A 122 -11.41 7.94 -3.40
N ARG A 123 -12.03 6.77 -3.18
CA ARG A 123 -12.07 5.69 -4.19
C ARG A 123 -13.29 4.80 -4.04
N ILE A 124 -13.91 4.48 -5.18
CA ILE A 124 -14.79 3.32 -5.34
C ILE A 124 -14.43 2.69 -6.67
N GLY A 125 -13.95 1.45 -6.67
CA GLY A 125 -13.66 0.76 -7.91
C GLY A 125 -12.66 -0.37 -7.79
N PHE A 126 -12.33 -0.97 -8.94
CA PHE A 126 -11.41 -2.10 -9.01
C PHE A 126 -9.96 -1.72 -8.68
N CYS A 127 -9.31 -2.63 -7.97
CA CYS A 127 -7.86 -2.72 -7.81
C CYS A 127 -7.42 -4.08 -8.39
N VAL A 128 -6.42 -4.04 -9.28
CA VAL A 128 -5.88 -5.18 -9.99
C VAL A 128 -4.40 -5.29 -9.67
N LEU A 129 -3.99 -6.44 -9.12
CA LEU A 129 -2.65 -6.67 -8.62
C LEU A 129 -1.85 -7.55 -9.59
N HIS A 130 -0.70 -7.05 -10.01
CA HIS A 130 0.28 -7.77 -10.84
C HIS A 130 1.44 -8.23 -9.96
N ALA A 131 1.92 -9.46 -10.15
CA ALA A 131 2.98 -10.04 -9.33
C ALA A 131 4.37 -9.60 -9.85
N PRO A 132 5.20 -8.88 -9.07
CA PRO A 132 6.51 -8.44 -9.54
C PRO A 132 7.46 -9.60 -9.85
N SER A 133 7.28 -10.75 -9.20
CA SER A 133 8.01 -11.97 -9.50
C SER A 133 7.76 -12.52 -10.92
N GLU A 134 6.68 -12.08 -11.57
CA GLU A 134 6.27 -12.56 -12.89
C GLU A 134 6.47 -11.54 -13.99
N CYS A 135 6.55 -10.24 -13.67
CA CYS A 135 6.59 -9.19 -14.69
C CYS A 135 7.60 -8.06 -14.46
N ALA A 136 8.34 -8.00 -13.36
CA ALA A 136 9.26 -6.88 -13.12
C ALA A 136 10.36 -6.80 -14.20
N GLY A 137 10.43 -5.66 -14.90
CA GLY A 137 11.35 -5.44 -16.04
C GLY A 137 10.81 -5.91 -17.39
N ASP A 138 9.73 -6.70 -17.40
CA ASP A 138 9.19 -7.28 -18.63
C ASP A 138 8.39 -6.25 -19.44
N PRO A 139 8.38 -6.40 -20.78
CA PRO A 139 7.64 -5.51 -21.66
C PRO A 139 6.13 -5.63 -21.47
N CYS A 140 5.44 -4.51 -21.63
CA CYS A 140 3.98 -4.44 -21.64
C CYS A 140 3.49 -3.40 -22.64
N VAL A 141 2.25 -3.57 -23.11
CA VAL A 141 1.57 -2.60 -23.97
C VAL A 141 0.36 -2.05 -23.23
N ILE A 142 0.30 -0.73 -23.09
CA ILE A 142 -0.81 -0.02 -22.47
C ILE A 142 -1.72 0.52 -23.57
N GLU A 143 -3.00 0.16 -23.52
CA GLU A 143 -4.04 0.85 -24.28
C GLU A 143 -4.53 2.04 -23.47
N LYS A 144 -4.50 3.22 -24.09
CA LYS A 144 -4.77 4.50 -23.46
C LYS A 144 -6.26 4.87 -23.57
N ALA A 145 -6.74 5.71 -22.65
CA ALA A 145 -8.13 6.17 -22.63
C ALA A 145 -8.52 7.01 -23.86
N ASP A 146 -7.56 7.61 -24.56
CA ASP A 146 -7.74 8.33 -25.82
C ASP A 146 -7.69 7.41 -27.06
N GLY A 147 -7.54 6.09 -26.87
CA GLY A 147 -7.40 5.09 -27.93
C GLY A 147 -5.96 4.88 -28.42
N GLY A 148 -5.00 5.64 -27.90
CA GLY A 148 -3.58 5.44 -28.18
C GLY A 148 -3.04 4.13 -27.61
N LYS A 149 -1.85 3.74 -28.08
CA LYS A 149 -1.07 2.64 -27.48
C LYS A 149 0.28 3.15 -27.03
N GLN A 150 0.74 2.67 -25.89
CA GLN A 150 2.05 2.97 -25.33
C GLN A 150 2.77 1.66 -25.03
N GLU A 151 3.90 1.43 -25.68
CA GLU A 151 4.85 0.38 -25.28
C GLU A 151 5.62 0.84 -24.03
N GLY A 152 5.91 -0.09 -23.14
CA GLY A 152 6.64 0.19 -21.90
C GLY A 152 7.15 -1.09 -21.25
N HIS A 153 7.70 -0.94 -20.05
CA HIS A 153 8.16 -2.03 -19.21
C HIS A 153 7.64 -1.84 -17.80
N PHE A 154 7.27 -2.92 -17.12
CA PHE A 154 7.09 -2.86 -15.68
C PHE A 154 8.41 -2.43 -15.02
N PRO A 155 8.39 -1.52 -14.03
CA PRO A 155 9.63 -1.05 -13.41
C PRO A 155 10.42 -2.18 -12.75
N SER A 156 11.67 -2.41 -13.14
CA SER A 156 12.54 -3.36 -12.42
C SER A 156 12.79 -2.87 -11.00
N ASP A 157 13.27 -1.62 -10.87
CA ASP A 157 13.44 -0.91 -9.61
C ASP A 157 12.11 -0.32 -9.11
N ILE A 158 12.05 0.01 -7.81
CA ILE A 158 10.86 0.61 -7.21
C ILE A 158 10.62 1.99 -7.83
N SER A 159 9.45 2.16 -8.46
CA SER A 159 9.02 3.46 -8.96
C SER A 159 8.25 4.22 -7.88
N PRO A 160 8.71 5.41 -7.44
CA PRO A 160 7.97 6.24 -6.48
C PRO A 160 6.78 6.99 -7.13
N HIS A 161 6.60 6.88 -8.45
CA HIS A 161 5.55 7.55 -9.23
C HIS A 161 4.74 6.53 -10.05
N GLN A 162 3.58 6.96 -10.56
CA GLN A 162 2.73 6.11 -11.41
C GLN A 162 3.51 5.66 -12.65
N PRO A 163 3.79 4.35 -12.83
CA PRO A 163 4.50 3.88 -14.02
C PRO A 163 3.70 4.10 -15.31
N PHE A 164 2.38 3.96 -15.21
CA PHE A 164 1.45 4.12 -16.32
C PHE A 164 0.21 4.88 -15.85
N MET A 165 -0.27 5.80 -16.67
CA MET A 165 -1.50 6.59 -16.43
C MET A 165 -2.49 6.37 -17.58
N ASP A 166 -3.71 6.88 -17.46
CA ASP A 166 -4.74 6.90 -18.52
C ASP A 166 -4.97 5.56 -19.21
N MET A 167 -5.08 4.48 -18.44
CA MET A 167 -5.14 3.10 -18.91
C MET A 167 -6.58 2.65 -19.17
N LYS A 168 -6.75 1.89 -20.25
CA LYS A 168 -7.94 1.07 -20.58
C LYS A 168 -7.62 -0.41 -20.71
N ALA A 169 -6.38 -0.75 -21.04
CA ALA A 169 -5.91 -2.12 -20.91
C ALA A 169 -4.39 -2.14 -20.68
N ILE A 170 -3.91 -3.25 -20.15
CA ILE A 170 -2.50 -3.63 -20.15
C ILE A 170 -2.38 -5.04 -20.72
N THR A 171 -1.46 -5.23 -21.64
CA THR A 171 -1.10 -6.54 -22.18
C THR A 171 0.35 -6.85 -21.80
N HIS A 172 0.57 -8.03 -21.22
CA HIS A 172 1.89 -8.51 -20.83
C HIS A 172 2.06 -10.00 -21.14
N GLU A 173 3.29 -10.41 -21.44
CA GLU A 173 3.58 -11.82 -21.68
C GLU A 173 3.52 -12.61 -20.36
N VAL A 174 2.86 -13.76 -20.37
CA VAL A 174 2.74 -14.66 -19.19
C VAL A 174 3.72 -15.83 -19.33
N MET A 175 3.89 -16.30 -20.56
CA MET A 175 4.88 -17.30 -20.95
C MET A 175 5.20 -17.13 -22.44
N PRO A 176 6.32 -17.68 -22.94
CA PRO A 176 6.75 -17.43 -24.31
C PRO A 176 5.64 -17.68 -25.35
N GLY A 177 5.25 -16.64 -26.08
CA GLY A 177 4.23 -16.72 -27.13
C GLY A 177 2.77 -16.67 -26.64
N VAL A 178 2.54 -16.46 -25.35
CA VAL A 178 1.21 -16.27 -24.76
C VAL A 178 1.20 -15.02 -23.88
N SER A 179 0.36 -14.06 -24.27
CA SER A 179 0.14 -12.82 -23.53
C SER A 179 -1.23 -12.83 -22.86
N ALA A 180 -1.33 -12.12 -21.74
CA ALA A 180 -2.61 -11.79 -21.13
C ALA A 180 -2.92 -10.33 -21.37
N ARG A 181 -4.15 -10.07 -21.85
CA ARG A 181 -4.71 -8.73 -21.94
C ARG A 181 -5.69 -8.53 -20.79
N VAL A 182 -5.47 -7.48 -20.00
CA VAL A 182 -6.32 -7.08 -18.88
C VAL A 182 -6.96 -5.74 -19.22
N ALA A 183 -8.26 -5.75 -19.49
CA ALA A 183 -9.03 -4.58 -19.91
C ALA A 183 -9.92 -4.05 -18.78
N PHE A 184 -10.10 -2.74 -18.76
CA PHE A 184 -10.81 -2.01 -17.72
C PHE A 184 -11.92 -1.14 -18.31
N GLU A 185 -13.11 -1.24 -17.72
CA GLU A 185 -14.29 -0.46 -18.11
C GLU A 185 -14.91 0.25 -16.90
N GLY A 186 -15.62 1.35 -17.17
CA GLY A 186 -16.34 2.12 -16.16
C GLY A 186 -15.55 3.24 -15.46
N ASP A 187 -14.24 3.34 -15.69
CA ASP A 187 -13.42 4.49 -15.26
C ASP A 187 -12.12 4.56 -16.08
N VAL A 188 -11.27 5.55 -15.79
CA VAL A 188 -9.87 5.62 -16.22
C VAL A 188 -8.99 5.02 -15.13
N PHE A 189 -8.04 4.18 -15.53
CA PHE A 189 -7.15 3.49 -14.60
C PHE A 189 -5.72 4.03 -14.69
N GLU A 190 -4.95 3.84 -13.65
CA GLU A 190 -3.51 4.10 -13.62
C GLU A 190 -2.82 3.04 -12.75
N MET A 191 -1.50 2.94 -12.85
CA MET A 191 -0.68 1.99 -12.11
C MET A 191 0.12 2.69 -11.02
N GLU A 192 0.26 2.04 -9.88
CA GLU A 192 1.21 2.36 -8.82
C GLU A 192 2.07 1.13 -8.56
N ASP A 193 3.35 1.36 -8.31
CA ASP A 193 4.24 0.34 -7.79
C ASP A 193 4.10 0.28 -6.26
N GLN A 194 3.35 -0.70 -5.77
CA GLN A 194 3.09 -0.80 -4.33
C GLN A 194 4.28 -1.33 -3.53
N ARG A 195 5.39 -1.71 -4.18
CA ARG A 195 6.65 -2.01 -3.48
C ARG A 195 7.17 -0.78 -2.74
N ASN A 196 6.81 0.42 -3.20
CA ASN A 196 7.03 1.68 -2.49
C ASN A 196 6.26 1.77 -1.15
N TRP A 197 5.24 0.94 -0.98
CA TRP A 197 4.41 0.80 0.23
C TRP A 197 4.57 -0.57 0.89
N THR A 198 5.68 -1.27 0.62
CA THR A 198 6.02 -2.62 1.13
C THR A 198 5.11 -3.77 0.67
N ASP A 199 4.14 -3.51 -0.21
CA ASP A 199 3.34 -4.57 -0.83
C ASP A 199 4.12 -5.22 -1.97
N ALA A 200 4.01 -6.55 -2.12
CA ALA A 200 4.64 -7.30 -3.21
C ALA A 200 3.76 -7.31 -4.49
N SER A 201 3.36 -6.14 -4.98
CA SER A 201 2.52 -5.96 -6.18
C SER A 201 2.73 -4.64 -6.91
N TYR A 202 2.49 -4.66 -8.23
CA TYR A 202 2.01 -3.44 -8.91
C TYR A 202 0.48 -3.43 -8.83
N LYS A 203 -0.11 -2.26 -8.67
CA LYS A 203 -1.57 -2.10 -8.57
C LYS A 203 -2.06 -1.18 -9.67
N THR A 204 -2.90 -1.70 -10.55
CA THR A 204 -3.73 -0.90 -11.43
C THR A 204 -5.03 -0.57 -10.70
N TYR A 205 -5.41 0.71 -10.66
CA TYR A 205 -6.60 1.17 -9.94
C TYR A 205 -7.26 2.36 -10.64
N CYS A 206 -8.49 2.63 -10.25
CA CYS A 206 -9.21 3.86 -10.53
C CYS A 206 -9.73 4.46 -9.21
N THR A 207 -10.19 5.69 -9.13
CA THR A 207 -10.08 6.80 -10.08
C THR A 207 -8.65 7.43 -9.99
N PRO A 208 -8.10 8.08 -11.03
CA PRO A 208 -6.72 8.60 -11.03
C PRO A 208 -6.42 9.56 -9.86
N LEU A 209 -5.23 9.45 -9.26
CA LEU A 209 -4.80 10.28 -8.11
C LEU A 209 -4.56 11.75 -8.47
N GLY A 210 -4.39 12.06 -9.75
CA GLY A 210 -4.25 13.43 -10.23
C GLY A 210 -5.55 14.24 -10.21
N LEU A 211 -6.71 13.59 -10.06
CA LEU A 211 -8.01 14.27 -9.99
C LEU A 211 -8.29 14.80 -8.57
N PRO A 212 -9.14 15.84 -8.42
CA PRO A 212 -9.52 16.33 -7.10
C PRO A 212 -10.17 15.24 -6.24
N PHE A 213 -9.78 15.15 -4.97
CA PHE A 213 -10.38 14.28 -3.97
C PHE A 213 -10.35 14.95 -2.57
N PRO A 214 -11.25 14.58 -1.64
CA PRO A 214 -12.38 13.67 -1.83
C PRO A 214 -13.48 14.26 -2.75
N VAL A 215 -14.31 13.40 -3.33
CA VAL A 215 -15.49 13.79 -4.13
C VAL A 215 -16.78 13.29 -3.48
N GLU A 216 -17.87 14.06 -3.65
CA GLU A 216 -19.20 13.66 -3.17
C GLU A 216 -19.81 12.62 -4.11
N VAL A 217 -20.34 11.54 -3.53
CA VAL A 217 -21.21 10.58 -4.20
C VAL A 217 -22.61 10.77 -3.66
N LYS A 218 -23.58 11.02 -4.54
CA LYS A 218 -24.95 11.31 -4.12
C LYS A 218 -25.74 10.02 -3.95
N LYS A 219 -26.68 10.02 -3.01
CA LYS A 219 -27.67 8.95 -2.90
C LYS A 219 -28.37 8.70 -4.26
N GLY A 220 -28.41 7.44 -4.67
CA GLY A 220 -28.96 6.96 -5.95
C GLY A 220 -27.96 6.98 -7.11
N GLU A 221 -26.73 7.49 -6.91
CA GLU A 221 -25.68 7.45 -7.92
C GLU A 221 -25.22 6.01 -8.14
N LYS A 222 -25.08 5.64 -9.42
CA LYS A 222 -24.65 4.30 -9.83
C LYS A 222 -23.21 4.30 -10.29
N ILE A 223 -22.46 3.29 -9.87
CA ILE A 223 -21.07 3.07 -10.27
C ILE A 223 -20.98 1.66 -10.83
N GLN A 224 -20.66 1.55 -12.11
CA GLN A 224 -20.56 0.27 -12.81
C GLN A 224 -19.17 0.15 -13.41
N GLN A 225 -18.50 -0.96 -13.17
CA GLN A 225 -17.16 -1.22 -13.69
C GLN A 225 -16.99 -2.70 -14.04
N SER A 226 -16.02 -2.99 -14.90
CA SER A 226 -15.59 -4.36 -15.12
C SER A 226 -14.11 -4.48 -15.44
N VAL A 227 -13.55 -5.63 -15.05
CA VAL A 227 -12.22 -6.09 -15.45
C VAL A 227 -12.39 -7.35 -16.28
N THR A 228 -11.81 -7.37 -17.48
CA THR A 228 -11.79 -8.53 -18.38
C THR A 228 -10.37 -8.99 -18.60
N ILE A 229 -10.10 -10.26 -18.33
CA ILE A 229 -8.81 -10.92 -18.50
C ILE A 229 -8.98 -11.92 -19.64
N SER A 230 -8.18 -11.81 -20.69
CA SER A 230 -8.21 -12.70 -21.85
C SER A 230 -6.80 -13.09 -22.27
N LEU A 231 -6.66 -14.28 -22.85
CA LEU A 231 -5.38 -14.80 -23.35
C LEU A 231 -5.25 -14.56 -24.86
N GLU A 232 -4.05 -14.21 -25.29
CA GLU A 232 -3.65 -14.07 -26.69
C GLU A 232 -2.48 -15.01 -26.96
N GLY A 233 -2.64 -15.96 -27.89
CA GLY A 233 -1.63 -16.98 -28.21
C GLY A 233 -2.19 -18.40 -28.17
N ASP A 234 -1.33 -19.38 -28.42
CA ASP A 234 -1.69 -20.80 -28.34
C ASP A 234 -1.51 -21.33 -26.92
N VAL A 235 -2.63 -21.62 -26.25
CA VAL A 235 -2.68 -22.16 -24.89
C VAL A 235 -2.94 -23.67 -24.88
N SER A 236 -2.94 -24.30 -26.06
CA SER A 236 -3.20 -25.73 -26.19
C SER A 236 -2.13 -26.54 -25.46
N GLY A 237 -2.58 -27.47 -24.60
CA GLY A 237 -1.68 -28.32 -23.81
C GLY A 237 -1.18 -27.73 -22.50
N VAL A 238 -1.46 -26.46 -22.19
CA VAL A 238 -1.23 -25.91 -20.85
C VAL A 238 -2.28 -26.50 -19.90
N LYS A 239 -1.85 -27.40 -19.01
CA LYS A 239 -2.71 -27.94 -17.96
C LYS A 239 -2.53 -27.14 -16.67
N GLY A 240 -3.63 -26.83 -16.00
CA GLY A 240 -3.60 -26.35 -14.63
C GLY A 240 -2.93 -27.41 -13.75
N ARG A 241 -1.95 -27.01 -12.94
CA ARG A 241 -1.32 -27.90 -11.97
C ARG A 241 -2.15 -27.90 -10.69
N ASP A 242 -2.49 -29.09 -10.20
CA ASP A 242 -3.07 -29.26 -8.88
C ASP A 242 -1.95 -29.45 -7.85
N GLY A 243 -1.88 -28.53 -6.88
CA GLY A 243 -0.93 -28.58 -5.78
C GLY A 243 0.24 -27.61 -5.95
N ALA A 244 0.33 -26.63 -5.06
CA ALA A 244 1.61 -25.97 -4.79
C ALA A 244 2.49 -26.93 -4.01
N ASP A 245 3.79 -26.99 -4.33
CA ASP A 245 4.76 -27.64 -3.45
C ASP A 245 4.65 -26.99 -2.06
N ALA A 246 4.50 -27.82 -1.02
CA ALA A 246 4.33 -27.32 0.33
C ALA A 246 5.61 -26.60 0.79
N ILE A 247 5.61 -25.27 0.72
CA ILE A 247 6.69 -24.45 1.27
C ILE A 247 6.64 -24.59 2.79
N THR A 248 7.64 -25.24 3.36
CA THR A 248 7.77 -25.42 4.80
C THR A 248 8.80 -24.42 5.34
N PHE A 249 8.35 -23.48 6.17
CA PHE A 249 9.24 -22.61 6.91
C PHE A 249 9.64 -23.31 8.20
N GLN A 250 10.95 -23.40 8.46
CA GLN A 250 11.48 -23.89 9.73
C GLN A 250 12.35 -22.79 10.33
N ALA A 251 11.96 -22.28 11.51
CA ALA A 251 12.81 -21.42 12.31
C ALA A 251 13.98 -22.28 12.84
N THR A 252 15.09 -22.28 12.12
CA THR A 252 16.29 -23.04 12.48
C THR A 252 17.34 -22.08 13.05
N GLY A 253 17.65 -22.24 14.34
CA GLY A 253 18.76 -21.55 15.00
C GLY A 253 18.37 -20.61 16.15
N ASN A 254 19.27 -20.54 17.14
CA ASN A 254 19.30 -19.53 18.20
C ASN A 254 20.05 -18.26 17.74
N ALA A 255 20.07 -17.97 16.43
CA ALA A 255 20.75 -16.78 15.91
C ALA A 255 19.96 -15.55 16.37
N ALA A 256 20.39 -14.97 17.49
CA ALA A 256 19.88 -13.69 17.94
C ALA A 256 20.29 -12.65 16.91
N VAL A 257 19.32 -12.20 16.10
CA VAL A 257 19.50 -11.05 15.22
C VAL A 257 19.33 -9.81 16.07
N LEU A 258 20.25 -8.84 15.95
CA LEU A 258 20.07 -7.54 16.59
C LEU A 258 18.80 -6.90 16.03
N LEU A 259 17.85 -6.59 16.90
CA LEU A 259 16.70 -5.78 16.53
C LEU A 259 17.17 -4.35 16.22
N PRO A 260 16.47 -3.63 15.34
CA PRO A 260 16.72 -2.21 15.17
C PRO A 260 16.61 -1.48 16.50
N GLU A 261 17.45 -0.47 16.70
CA GLU A 261 17.39 0.41 17.87
C GLU A 261 16.00 1.03 18.02
N ILE A 262 15.36 0.81 19.17
CA ILE A 262 14.01 1.30 19.44
C ILE A 262 14.11 2.59 20.28
N GLY A 263 13.41 3.64 19.87
CA GLY A 263 13.28 4.87 20.63
C GLY A 263 11.83 5.31 20.74
N VAL A 264 11.61 6.45 21.41
CA VAL A 264 10.29 7.07 21.57
C VAL A 264 10.37 8.55 21.23
N GLY A 265 9.24 9.13 20.81
CA GLY A 265 9.11 10.58 20.62
C GLY A 265 8.89 11.32 21.94
N LEU A 266 9.37 12.56 22.00
CA LEU A 266 9.12 13.50 23.09
C LEU A 266 7.60 13.67 23.30
N ALA A 267 7.18 13.70 24.56
CA ALA A 267 5.77 13.78 24.89
C ALA A 267 5.14 15.11 24.41
N SER A 268 3.97 15.01 23.76
CA SER A 268 3.30 16.15 23.12
C SER A 268 2.57 17.07 24.09
N HIS A 269 2.39 16.69 25.37
CA HIS A 269 1.69 17.49 26.39
C HIS A 269 2.53 18.68 26.89
N GLY A 270 3.80 18.80 26.48
CA GLY A 270 4.63 19.97 26.76
C GLY A 270 5.08 20.11 28.22
N GLN A 271 4.96 19.07 29.03
CA GLN A 271 5.39 19.04 30.44
C GLN A 271 6.64 18.17 30.57
N VAL A 272 7.46 18.45 31.58
CA VAL A 272 8.60 17.59 31.93
C VAL A 272 8.09 16.28 32.54
N LEU A 273 8.76 15.17 32.21
CA LEU A 273 8.45 13.86 32.78
C LEU A 273 8.57 13.85 34.31
N SER A 274 7.62 13.20 34.95
CA SER A 274 7.65 12.87 36.38
C SER A 274 8.62 11.71 36.67
N ASP A 275 9.03 11.56 37.93
CA ASP A 275 9.89 10.45 38.37
C ASP A 275 9.27 9.06 38.07
N VAL A 276 7.94 8.97 38.11
CA VAL A 276 7.22 7.73 37.80
C VAL A 276 7.34 7.39 36.32
N GLU A 277 7.22 8.39 35.44
CA GLU A 277 7.35 8.21 33.99
C GLU A 277 8.79 7.87 33.61
N LEU A 278 9.78 8.59 34.16
CA LEU A 278 11.20 8.29 33.97
C LEU A 278 11.54 6.85 34.39
N SER A 279 11.03 6.43 35.55
CA SER A 279 11.26 5.06 36.05
C SER A 279 10.67 4.00 35.12
N ARG A 280 9.48 4.25 34.53
CA ARG A 280 8.84 3.34 33.58
C ARG A 280 9.59 3.28 32.25
N LEU A 281 10.04 4.43 31.73
CA LEU A 281 10.76 4.51 30.46
C LEU A 281 12.14 3.82 30.52
N ARG A 282 12.86 3.92 31.64
CA ARG A 282 14.16 3.25 31.82
C ARG A 282 14.07 1.73 31.67
N VAL A 283 12.95 1.11 32.06
CA VAL A 283 12.76 -0.35 31.96
C VAL A 283 12.62 -0.81 30.50
N LEU A 284 12.24 0.09 29.58
CA LEU A 284 12.08 -0.24 28.17
C LEU A 284 13.42 -0.37 27.42
N ASN A 285 14.54 0.03 28.03
CA ASN A 285 15.89 -0.04 27.44
C ASN A 285 15.94 0.56 26.02
N LEU A 286 15.42 1.79 25.90
CA LEU A 286 15.37 2.54 24.65
C LEU A 286 16.78 2.99 24.23
N ALA A 287 16.98 3.18 22.93
CA ALA A 287 18.25 3.62 22.36
C ALA A 287 18.31 5.15 22.17
N HIS A 288 17.16 5.80 21.93
CA HIS A 288 17.09 7.23 21.66
C HIS A 288 15.74 7.85 22.07
N LEU A 289 15.77 9.17 22.28
CA LEU A 289 14.60 10.04 22.40
C LEU A 289 14.53 10.92 21.15
N ARG A 290 13.40 10.88 20.44
CA ARG A 290 13.17 11.69 19.25
C ARG A 290 12.48 13.01 19.60
N VAL A 291 12.94 14.12 19.04
CA VAL A 291 12.23 15.41 19.09
C VAL A 291 12.03 15.98 17.69
N ASP A 292 10.82 16.48 17.44
CA ASP A 292 10.43 17.13 16.19
C ASP A 292 10.36 18.65 16.42
N LEU A 293 11.27 19.39 15.79
CA LEU A 293 11.44 20.84 15.96
C LEU A 293 11.01 21.55 14.68
N ARG A 294 9.95 22.37 14.79
CA ARG A 294 9.55 23.33 13.75
C ARG A 294 10.28 24.63 13.98
N LEU A 295 11.33 24.91 13.22
CA LEU A 295 12.21 26.05 13.49
C LEU A 295 11.57 27.40 13.18
N SER A 296 10.48 27.40 12.40
CA SER A 296 9.61 28.54 12.17
C SER A 296 8.72 28.90 13.38
N SER A 297 8.58 28.00 14.36
CA SER A 297 7.70 28.17 15.53
C SER A 297 8.45 28.71 16.75
N GLU A 298 7.93 29.73 17.44
CA GLU A 298 8.60 30.37 18.59
C GLU A 298 9.00 29.40 19.73
N GLY A 299 8.27 28.30 19.90
CA GLY A 299 8.48 27.33 20.98
C GLY A 299 9.59 26.28 20.76
N TRP A 300 10.29 26.29 19.62
CA TRP A 300 11.24 25.21 19.30
C TRP A 300 12.41 25.13 20.29
N ARG A 301 12.88 26.26 20.84
CA ARG A 301 13.97 26.29 21.83
C ARG A 301 13.58 25.57 23.11
N GLY A 302 12.39 25.86 23.64
CA GLY A 302 11.90 25.18 24.84
C GLY A 302 11.66 23.68 24.62
N ALA A 303 11.29 23.28 23.40
CA ALA A 303 11.18 21.86 23.05
C ALA A 303 12.57 21.18 22.98
N LEU A 304 13.58 21.85 22.43
CA LEU A 304 14.97 21.38 22.41
C LEU A 304 15.49 21.22 23.85
N ASP A 305 15.37 22.24 24.69
CA ASP A 305 15.85 22.20 26.08
C ASP A 305 15.23 21.06 26.86
N ARG A 306 13.90 20.87 26.72
CA ARG A 306 13.19 19.75 27.35
C ARG A 306 13.68 18.40 26.83
N ALA A 307 13.88 18.26 25.52
CA ALA A 307 14.41 17.03 24.95
C ALA A 307 15.81 16.70 25.49
N ILE A 308 16.69 17.70 25.62
CA ILE A 308 18.04 17.52 26.19
C ILE A 308 17.95 17.10 27.66
N GLN A 309 17.09 17.77 28.44
CA GLN A 309 16.88 17.45 29.85
C GLN A 309 16.38 16.01 30.03
N GLU A 310 15.35 15.60 29.28
CA GLU A 310 14.75 14.28 29.39
C GLU A 310 15.67 13.17 28.85
N ALA A 311 16.35 13.40 27.74
CA ALA A 311 17.35 12.47 27.22
C ALA A 311 18.48 12.25 28.22
N THR A 312 18.97 13.32 28.86
CA THR A 312 19.98 13.23 29.92
C THR A 312 19.46 12.45 31.13
N ALA A 313 18.22 12.71 31.56
CA ALA A 313 17.62 12.00 32.69
C ALA A 313 17.41 10.50 32.40
N LEU A 314 17.21 10.13 31.14
CA LEU A 314 17.03 8.75 30.70
C LEU A 314 18.32 8.05 30.23
N ASP A 315 19.45 8.77 30.19
CA ASP A 315 20.71 8.31 29.59
C ASP A 315 20.55 7.88 28.11
N LEU A 316 19.82 8.69 27.34
CA LEU A 316 19.50 8.44 25.94
C LEU A 316 20.22 9.44 25.02
N LYS A 317 20.44 9.01 23.77
CA LYS A 317 20.84 9.90 22.68
C LYS A 317 19.60 10.59 22.09
N LEU A 318 19.81 11.73 21.43
CA LEU A 318 18.76 12.43 20.71
C LEU A 318 18.71 12.03 19.23
N GLU A 319 17.50 11.80 18.76
CA GLU A 319 17.16 11.83 17.33
C GLU A 319 16.39 13.14 17.08
N ILE A 320 16.86 13.98 16.17
CA ILE A 320 16.24 15.30 15.95
C ILE A 320 15.69 15.40 14.55
N ALA A 321 14.38 15.60 14.44
CA ALA A 321 13.69 15.94 13.21
C ALA A 321 13.48 17.45 13.11
N LEU A 322 14.09 18.07 12.11
CA LEU A 322 14.01 19.50 11.84
C LEU A 322 13.05 19.77 10.72
N TYR A 323 12.07 20.64 10.97
CA TYR A 323 11.18 21.19 9.96
C TYR A 323 11.58 22.64 9.71
N VAL A 324 12.11 22.90 8.52
CA VAL A 324 12.53 24.24 8.07
C VAL A 324 11.49 24.84 7.12
N SER A 325 11.39 26.16 7.13
CA SER A 325 10.60 26.93 6.17
C SER A 325 11.47 27.44 5.02
N ASP A 326 10.90 28.29 4.16
CA ASP A 326 11.66 29.01 3.12
C ASP A 326 12.78 29.90 3.72
N ASN A 327 12.77 30.16 5.03
CA ASN A 327 13.81 30.88 5.77
C ASN A 327 14.87 29.94 6.41
N ALA A 328 15.02 28.72 5.88
CA ALA A 328 15.84 27.65 6.46
C ALA A 328 17.26 28.09 6.89
N GLN A 329 17.94 28.95 6.13
CA GLN A 329 19.30 29.37 6.47
C GLN A 329 19.37 30.08 7.83
N ALA A 330 18.46 31.03 8.09
CA ALA A 330 18.43 31.77 9.34
C ALA A 330 17.98 30.87 10.51
N GLU A 331 17.00 30.01 10.25
CA GLU A 331 16.51 29.02 11.20
C GLU A 331 17.60 28.04 11.64
N LEU A 332 18.35 27.49 10.69
CA LEU A 332 19.46 26.58 10.95
C LEU A 332 20.61 27.28 11.68
N ASN A 333 20.93 28.54 11.35
CA ASN A 333 21.92 29.31 12.07
C ASN A 333 21.52 29.51 13.55
N ALA A 334 20.26 29.89 13.80
CA ALA A 334 19.72 30.04 15.14
C ALA A 334 19.72 28.73 15.94
N LEU A 335 19.45 27.58 15.28
CA LEU A 335 19.63 26.26 15.87
C LEU A 335 21.10 25.98 16.19
N GLY A 336 22.02 26.31 15.27
CA GLY A 336 23.45 26.13 15.44
C GLY A 336 24.02 26.87 16.65
N GLU A 337 23.49 28.07 16.95
CA GLU A 337 23.77 28.85 18.16
C GLU A 337 23.28 28.12 19.41
N ALA A 338 22.00 27.72 19.46
CA ALA A 338 21.42 27.01 20.61
C ALA A 338 22.14 25.67 20.92
N LEU A 339 22.53 24.92 19.89
CA LEU A 339 23.29 23.68 20.05
C LEU A 339 24.70 23.91 20.59
N SER A 340 25.30 25.08 20.33
CA SER A 340 26.64 25.41 20.83
C SER A 340 26.67 25.68 22.34
N GLU A 341 25.52 26.03 22.92
CA GLU A 341 25.36 26.29 24.35
C GLU A 341 25.17 24.99 25.16
N THR A 342 24.63 23.94 24.53
CA THR A 342 24.17 22.72 25.23
C THR A 342 24.91 21.44 24.81
N THR A 343 25.46 21.40 23.59
CA THR A 343 26.21 20.26 23.02
C THR A 343 25.55 18.89 23.25
N PRO A 344 24.30 18.68 22.80
CA PRO A 344 23.61 17.42 23.03
C PRO A 344 24.20 16.26 22.24
N ASN A 345 24.04 15.04 22.76
CA ASN A 345 24.47 13.81 22.09
C ASN A 345 23.41 13.39 21.05
N VAL A 346 23.59 13.82 19.79
CA VAL A 346 22.66 13.55 18.69
C VAL A 346 23.14 12.38 17.86
N VAL A 347 22.34 11.33 17.75
CA VAL A 347 22.66 10.13 16.96
C VAL A 347 22.17 10.21 15.52
N ARG A 348 21.15 11.04 15.25
CA ARG A 348 20.53 11.13 13.92
C ARG A 348 19.79 12.46 13.72
N TRP A 349 19.92 13.00 12.51
CA TRP A 349 19.20 14.17 12.04
C TRP A 349 18.23 13.78 10.92
N PHE A 350 16.98 14.22 11.01
CA PHE A 350 16.04 14.22 9.88
C PHE A 350 15.76 15.65 9.45
N ILE A 351 15.79 15.91 8.16
CA ILE A 351 15.57 17.25 7.61
C ILE A 351 14.30 17.20 6.76
N PHE A 352 13.36 18.07 7.11
CA PHE A 352 12.08 18.23 6.46
C PHE A 352 11.86 19.69 6.07
N HIS A 353 11.17 19.93 4.97
CA HIS A 353 10.70 21.27 4.60
C HIS A 353 9.18 21.37 4.76
N GLU A 354 8.67 22.43 5.39
CA GLU A 354 7.25 22.56 5.74
C GLU A 354 6.33 22.66 4.52
N GLY A 355 6.83 23.18 3.40
CA GLY A 355 6.09 23.33 2.15
C GLY A 355 6.24 22.18 1.15
N GLU A 356 7.10 21.19 1.40
CA GLU A 356 7.37 20.10 0.45
C GLU A 356 6.81 18.76 0.92
N LYS A 357 6.23 17.99 -0.01
CA LYS A 357 5.78 16.61 0.29
C LYS A 357 6.96 15.65 0.50
N SER A 358 8.06 15.89 -0.20
CA SER A 358 9.32 15.17 -0.09
C SER A 358 10.44 16.20 -0.09
N THR A 359 11.32 16.15 0.90
CA THR A 359 12.36 17.16 1.07
C THR A 359 13.42 17.06 -0.02
N SER A 360 13.64 18.17 -0.72
CA SER A 360 14.65 18.27 -1.75
C SER A 360 16.07 18.21 -1.17
N ALA A 361 17.03 17.78 -1.99
CA ALA A 361 18.44 17.66 -1.59
C ALA A 361 19.07 19.00 -1.15
N GLY A 362 18.51 20.12 -1.59
CA GLY A 362 18.98 21.46 -1.23
C GLY A 362 18.91 21.71 0.29
N TRP A 363 17.78 21.36 0.91
CA TRP A 363 17.58 21.55 2.35
C TRP A 363 18.48 20.64 3.19
N VAL A 364 18.69 19.41 2.75
CA VAL A 364 19.60 18.46 3.41
C VAL A 364 21.04 18.95 3.35
N THR A 365 21.46 19.49 2.20
CA THR A 365 22.80 20.05 2.01
C THR A 365 23.00 21.27 2.91
N LEU A 366 22.03 22.18 2.93
CA LEU A 366 22.05 23.38 3.77
C LEU A 366 22.16 23.03 5.26
N ALA A 367 21.34 22.08 5.74
CA ALA A 367 21.39 21.63 7.13
C ALA A 367 22.76 21.01 7.49
N ARG A 368 23.33 20.21 6.59
CA ARG A 368 24.64 19.58 6.81
C ARG A 368 25.77 20.60 7.01
N GLU A 369 25.72 21.77 6.39
CA GLU A 369 26.73 22.82 6.58
C GLU A 369 26.84 23.27 8.04
N VAL A 370 25.69 23.35 8.73
CA VAL A 370 25.59 23.77 10.13
C VAL A 370 25.78 22.59 11.09
N LEU A 371 25.20 21.44 10.77
CA LEU A 371 25.03 20.32 11.72
C LEU A 371 26.20 19.35 11.76
N LYS A 372 27.03 19.25 10.71
CA LYS A 372 28.13 18.27 10.62
C LYS A 372 29.10 18.26 11.81
N LYS A 373 29.22 19.36 12.55
CA LYS A 373 30.06 19.48 13.75
C LYS A 373 29.47 18.80 14.98
N TYR A 374 28.21 18.38 14.91
CA TYR A 374 27.46 17.67 15.96
C TYR A 374 27.18 16.21 15.58
N ASP A 375 27.69 15.74 14.43
CA ASP A 375 27.62 14.32 14.07
C ASP A 375 28.63 13.56 14.94
N THR A 376 28.15 12.60 15.74
CA THR A 376 28.99 11.75 16.63
C THR A 376 29.43 10.46 15.97
#